data_AF-A0A1X2H3C5-F1
#
_entry.id   AF-A0A1X2H3C5-F1
#
_cell.length_a   1.000
_cell.length_b   1.000
_cell.length_c   1.000
_cell.angle_alpha   90.00
_cell.angle_beta   90.00
_cell.angle_gamma   90.00
#
_symmetry.space_group_name_H-M   'P 1'
#
loop_
_entity.id
_entity.type
_entity.pdbx_description
1 polymer ?
#
loop_
_entity_poly.entity_id
_entity_poly.type
_entity_poly.pdbx_seq_one_letter_code
_entity_poly.pdbx_strand_id
1 'polypeptide(L)'
;MGNDSDTSPKPSPETIRNDESGNNELASSKKRPLEAEDDGGSSSSASASDKQQPRRQRRARKAPHELLTEAEKKANHIASEQKRRQNIRLGFDQLIEVVPSLSQGNRSEALILQKSVEHIRHLISQKNDLKDQVRDLQSLLGESVYEEDSSEDELTYSSLV
;
A
#
# COMPACT_ATOMS: atom_id res chain seq x y z
N MET A 1 -50.99 54.61 -23.13
CA MET A 1 -49.87 55.57 -23.28
C MET A 1 -49.21 55.64 -21.91
N GLY A 2 -48.14 54.92 -21.59
CA GLY A 2 -46.90 54.76 -22.35
C GLY A 2 -45.87 55.70 -21.73
N ASN A 3 -45.34 55.36 -20.55
CA ASN A 3 -44.24 56.06 -19.91
C ASN A 3 -43.05 55.11 -19.82
N ASP A 4 -42.06 55.38 -20.66
CA ASP A 4 -40.65 54.98 -20.53
C ASP A 4 -40.12 55.47 -19.15
N SER A 5 -39.24 54.79 -18.42
CA SER A 5 -37.90 54.42 -18.83
C SER A 5 -37.26 53.42 -17.85
N ASP A 6 -36.96 52.23 -18.33
CA ASP A 6 -36.07 51.25 -17.69
C ASP A 6 -34.62 51.74 -17.82
N THR A 7 -34.01 52.06 -16.69
CA THR A 7 -32.59 52.43 -16.60
C THR A 7 -31.80 51.19 -16.21
N SER A 8 -31.40 50.41 -17.20
CA SER A 8 -30.47 49.29 -17.03
C SER A 8 -29.20 49.56 -17.87
N PRO A 9 -28.02 49.77 -17.25
CA PRO A 9 -26.78 49.98 -17.98
C PRO A 9 -26.21 48.65 -18.49
N LYS A 10 -25.70 48.71 -19.74
CA LYS A 10 -25.00 47.67 -20.50
C LYS A 10 -23.86 46.99 -19.71
N PRO A 11 -23.57 45.70 -19.98
CA PRO A 11 -22.42 45.00 -19.42
C PRO A 11 -21.11 45.47 -20.08
N SER A 12 -20.14 45.83 -19.26
CA SER A 12 -18.73 46.05 -19.62
C SER A 12 -18.00 44.71 -19.81
N PRO A 13 -16.91 44.67 -20.62
CA PRO A 13 -16.22 43.43 -20.98
C PRO A 13 -15.35 42.88 -19.85
N GLU A 14 -15.33 41.56 -19.71
CA GLU A 14 -14.46 40.82 -18.79
C GLU A 14 -12.99 41.06 -19.13
N THR A 15 -12.24 41.65 -18.19
CA THR A 15 -10.78 41.58 -18.18
C THR A 15 -10.37 40.29 -17.46
N ILE A 16 -9.84 39.35 -18.25
CA ILE A 16 -9.16 38.14 -17.82
C ILE A 16 -8.03 38.54 -16.85
N ARG A 17 -8.18 38.17 -15.57
CA ARG A 17 -7.10 38.26 -14.59
C ARG A 17 -6.16 37.09 -14.82
N ASN A 18 -5.01 37.37 -15.44
CA ASN A 18 -3.87 36.47 -15.47
C ASN A 18 -3.21 36.50 -14.08
N ASP A 19 -3.25 35.36 -13.39
CA ASP A 19 -2.54 35.18 -12.12
C ASP A 19 -1.05 34.98 -12.43
N GLU A 20 -0.26 35.98 -12.07
CA GLU A 20 1.19 36.01 -12.15
C GLU A 20 1.75 35.40 -10.86
N SER A 21 2.34 34.21 -10.95
CA SER A 21 3.26 33.68 -9.94
C SER A 21 4.33 32.86 -10.63
N GLY A 22 5.30 33.59 -11.18
CA GLY A 22 6.58 33.06 -11.61
C GLY A 22 7.48 32.85 -10.39
N ASN A 23 7.66 31.58 -9.99
CA ASN A 23 8.77 31.19 -9.14
C ASN A 23 9.91 30.67 -10.02
N ASN A 24 10.84 31.57 -10.31
CA ASN A 24 12.11 31.29 -10.97
C ASN A 24 13.23 31.42 -9.93
N GLU A 25 13.57 30.33 -9.24
CA GLU A 25 14.77 30.27 -8.40
C GLU A 25 15.88 29.52 -9.14
N LEU A 26 16.81 30.34 -9.65
CA LEU A 26 18.14 29.97 -10.09
C LEU A 26 18.95 29.45 -8.89
N ALA A 27 19.25 28.16 -8.86
CA ALA A 27 20.43 27.65 -8.17
C ALA A 27 21.48 27.24 -9.20
N SER A 28 22.39 28.17 -9.48
CA SER A 28 23.67 27.91 -10.14
C SER A 28 24.55 27.08 -9.23
N SER A 29 24.98 25.89 -9.67
CA SER A 29 26.32 25.37 -9.37
C SER A 29 26.77 24.29 -10.36
N LYS A 30 27.71 24.70 -11.23
CA LYS A 30 28.87 23.95 -11.73
C LYS A 30 28.66 22.63 -12.49
N LYS A 31 28.79 22.76 -13.81
CA LYS A 31 29.37 21.74 -14.71
C LYS A 31 30.79 21.35 -14.25
N ARG A 32 31.13 20.06 -14.26
CA ARG A 32 32.40 19.51 -14.79
C ARG A 32 32.28 17.98 -15.05
N PRO A 33 33.13 17.39 -15.92
CA PRO A 33 32.79 16.24 -16.76
C PRO A 33 33.48 14.91 -16.37
N LEU A 34 32.92 13.82 -16.92
CA LEU A 34 33.53 12.54 -17.34
C LEU A 34 34.91 12.17 -16.74
N GLU A 35 34.93 11.20 -15.84
CA GLU A 35 36.02 10.22 -15.70
C GLU A 35 35.41 8.84 -15.40
N ALA A 36 35.80 7.86 -16.20
CA ALA A 36 35.47 6.45 -16.05
C ALA A 36 36.56 5.82 -15.19
N GLU A 37 36.21 5.09 -14.13
CA GLU A 37 37.13 4.14 -13.51
C GLU A 37 36.38 2.87 -13.14
N ASP A 38 36.91 1.79 -13.70
CA ASP A 38 36.67 0.37 -13.47
C ASP A 38 37.36 -0.01 -12.15
N ASP A 39 36.64 -0.63 -11.21
CA ASP A 39 37.29 -1.50 -10.23
C ASP A 39 36.37 -2.65 -9.84
N GLY A 40 36.86 -3.84 -10.15
CA GLY A 40 36.23 -5.12 -9.88
C GLY A 40 36.41 -5.54 -8.43
N GLY A 41 35.31 -5.57 -7.68
CA GLY A 41 35.24 -6.15 -6.34
C GLY A 41 34.53 -7.49 -6.33
N SER A 42 35.31 -8.56 -6.48
CA SER A 42 34.90 -9.96 -6.36
C SER A 42 34.22 -10.28 -5.01
N SER A 43 33.04 -10.91 -5.03
CA SER A 43 32.60 -11.76 -3.93
C SER A 43 32.26 -13.14 -4.46
N SER A 44 33.24 -14.03 -4.28
CA SER A 44 33.11 -15.45 -4.50
C SER A 44 32.47 -16.09 -3.26
N SER A 45 31.36 -16.80 -3.46
CA SER A 45 30.97 -17.90 -2.58
C SER A 45 30.63 -19.10 -3.46
N ALA A 46 31.56 -20.05 -3.45
CA ALA A 46 31.51 -21.27 -4.22
C ALA A 46 30.46 -22.25 -3.67
N SER A 47 29.80 -22.99 -4.56
CA SER A 47 29.51 -24.41 -4.34
C SER A 47 29.19 -25.10 -5.66
N ALA A 48 30.24 -25.66 -6.27
CA ALA A 48 30.12 -26.60 -7.35
C ALA A 48 29.74 -27.99 -6.79
N SER A 49 28.71 -28.61 -7.34
CA SER A 49 28.57 -30.07 -7.31
C SER A 49 27.95 -30.55 -8.62
N ASP A 50 28.85 -31.09 -9.45
CA ASP A 50 28.63 -31.79 -10.71
C ASP A 50 28.02 -33.17 -10.45
N LYS A 51 26.84 -33.47 -11.02
CA LYS A 51 26.41 -34.84 -11.40
C LYS A 51 25.49 -34.80 -12.62
N GLN A 52 26.01 -35.35 -13.70
CA GLN A 52 25.42 -35.61 -15.01
C GLN A 52 24.19 -36.53 -14.94
N GLN A 53 23.07 -36.21 -15.63
CA GLN A 53 22.07 -37.15 -16.23
C GLN A 53 21.11 -36.41 -17.22
N PRO A 54 20.29 -37.11 -18.03
CA PRO A 54 20.45 -37.33 -19.48
C PRO A 54 19.70 -36.32 -20.36
N ARG A 55 20.12 -36.22 -21.62
CA ARG A 55 19.61 -35.31 -22.65
C ARG A 55 18.12 -35.48 -22.93
N ARG A 56 17.29 -34.65 -22.29
CA ARG A 56 15.89 -34.45 -22.68
C ARG A 56 15.83 -33.69 -24.01
N GLN A 57 15.04 -34.24 -24.95
CA GLN A 57 14.76 -33.68 -26.27
C GLN A 57 14.46 -32.18 -26.17
N ARG A 58 15.26 -31.39 -26.90
CA ARG A 58 15.19 -29.93 -26.92
C ARG A 58 13.87 -29.51 -27.55
N ARG A 59 12.87 -29.19 -26.72
CA ARG A 59 11.75 -28.35 -27.15
C ARG A 59 12.32 -27.10 -27.82
N ALA A 60 11.78 -26.77 -28.99
CA ALA A 60 12.18 -25.61 -29.78
C ALA A 60 12.38 -24.40 -28.86
N ARG A 61 13.59 -23.85 -28.88
CA ARG A 61 13.95 -22.68 -28.10
C ARG A 61 13.00 -21.57 -28.55
N LYS A 62 12.15 -21.08 -27.64
CA LYS A 62 11.48 -19.80 -27.86
C LYS A 62 12.55 -18.79 -28.26
N ALA A 63 12.25 -17.96 -29.25
CA ALA A 63 13.12 -16.90 -29.72
C ALA A 63 13.72 -16.14 -28.52
N PRO A 64 14.98 -15.66 -28.61
CA PRO A 64 15.60 -14.90 -27.53
C PRO A 64 14.62 -13.81 -27.12
N HIS A 65 14.24 -13.81 -25.85
CA HIS A 65 13.28 -12.87 -25.26
C HIS A 65 13.64 -11.47 -25.74
N GLU A 66 12.84 -10.91 -26.66
CA GLU A 66 12.99 -9.52 -27.04
C GLU A 66 12.89 -8.73 -25.74
N LEU A 67 13.91 -7.94 -25.44
CA LEU A 67 13.82 -7.01 -24.33
C LEU A 67 12.60 -6.13 -24.62
N LEU A 68 11.69 -6.02 -23.63
CA LEU A 68 10.53 -5.14 -23.72
C LEU A 68 11.00 -3.78 -24.24
N THR A 69 10.35 -3.29 -25.30
CA THR A 69 10.64 -1.96 -25.84
C THR A 69 10.44 -0.91 -24.75
N GLU A 70 11.06 0.27 -24.87
CA GLU A 70 10.87 1.34 -23.88
C GLU A 70 9.39 1.73 -23.73
N ALA A 71 8.65 1.71 -24.84
CA ALA A 71 7.20 1.93 -24.85
C ALA A 71 6.44 0.85 -24.07
N GLU A 72 6.77 -0.44 -24.28
CA GLU A 72 6.17 -1.55 -23.54
C GLU A 72 6.54 -1.54 -22.06
N LYS A 73 7.78 -1.21 -21.71
CA LYS A 73 8.21 -1.04 -20.31
C LYS A 73 7.40 0.06 -19.62
N LYS A 74 7.22 1.21 -20.29
CA LYS A 74 6.42 2.33 -19.77
C LYS A 74 4.95 1.93 -19.60
N ALA A 75 4.36 1.24 -20.59
CA ALA A 75 2.99 0.75 -20.52
C ALA A 75 2.80 -0.26 -19.39
N ASN A 76 3.72 -1.23 -19.26
CA ASN A 76 3.67 -2.23 -18.20
C ASN A 76 3.86 -1.62 -16.81
N HIS A 77 4.75 -0.63 -16.67
CA HIS A 77 4.92 0.10 -15.41
C HIS A 77 3.62 0.81 -15.00
N ILE A 78 2.96 1.53 -15.92
CA ILE A 78 1.69 2.20 -15.64
C ILE A 78 0.61 1.17 -15.26
N ALA A 79 0.48 0.09 -16.01
CA ALA A 79 -0.51 -0.95 -15.75
C ALA A 79 -0.28 -1.65 -14.39
N SER A 80 0.97 -1.97 -14.07
CA SER A 80 1.35 -2.60 -12.81
C SER A 80 1.07 -1.68 -11.62
N GLU A 81 1.36 -0.39 -11.74
CA GLU A 81 1.09 0.59 -10.69
C GLU A 81 -0.42 0.84 -10.52
N GLN A 82 -1.20 0.89 -11.60
CA GLN A 82 -2.66 0.98 -11.52
C GLN A 82 -3.24 -0.22 -10.78
N LYS A 83 -2.81 -1.44 -11.14
CA LYS A 83 -3.23 -2.67 -10.46
C LYS A 83 -2.86 -2.64 -8.98
N ARG A 84 -1.62 -2.23 -8.66
CA ARG A 84 -1.16 -2.08 -7.27
C ARG A 84 -2.08 -1.13 -6.49
N ARG A 85 -2.37 0.06 -7.04
CA ARG A 85 -3.25 1.06 -6.41
C ARG A 85 -4.68 0.55 -6.24
N GLN A 86 -5.21 -0.17 -7.22
CA GLN A 86 -6.54 -0.78 -7.12
C GLN A 86 -6.60 -1.81 -5.99
N ASN A 87 -5.60 -2.69 -5.88
CA ASN A 87 -5.52 -3.67 -4.81
C ASN A 87 -5.47 -3.01 -3.42
N ILE A 88 -4.71 -1.92 -3.28
CA ILE A 88 -4.66 -1.17 -2.02
C ILE A 88 -6.03 -0.61 -1.65
N ARG A 89 -6.76 -0.01 -2.61
CA ARG A 89 -8.12 0.50 -2.37
C ARG A 89 -9.08 -0.60 -1.94
N LEU A 90 -9.06 -1.74 -2.63
CA LEU A 90 -9.88 -2.89 -2.26
C LEU A 90 -9.58 -3.41 -0.84
N GLY A 91 -8.32 -3.34 -0.40
CA GLY A 91 -7.95 -3.64 0.98
C GLY A 91 -8.55 -2.67 1.98
N PHE A 92 -8.55 -1.37 1.68
CA PHE A 92 -9.21 -0.36 2.53
C PHE A 92 -10.73 -0.52 2.56
N ASP A 93 -11.36 -0.86 1.44
CA ASP A 93 -12.80 -1.13 1.39
C ASP A 93 -13.18 -2.31 2.30
N GLN A 94 -12.37 -3.39 2.29
CA GLN A 94 -12.54 -4.53 3.21
C GLN A 94 -12.38 -4.12 4.67
N LEU A 95 -11.40 -3.27 4.99
CA LEU A 95 -11.23 -2.76 6.36
C LEU A 95 -12.45 -1.96 6.83
N ILE A 96 -13.07 -1.17 5.96
CA ILE A 96 -14.29 -0.42 6.28
C ILE A 96 -15.46 -1.34 6.58
N GLU A 97 -15.59 -2.46 5.85
CA GLU A 97 -16.67 -3.43 6.04
C GLU A 97 -16.56 -4.18 7.37
N VAL A 98 -15.35 -4.62 7.74
CA VAL A 98 -15.15 -5.44 8.95
C VAL A 98 -15.06 -4.63 10.24
N VAL A 99 -14.67 -3.35 10.18
CA VAL A 99 -14.52 -2.49 11.36
C VAL A 99 -15.83 -1.73 11.61
N PRO A 100 -16.60 -2.03 12.68
CA PRO A 100 -17.94 -1.45 12.87
C PRO A 100 -17.96 0.08 12.96
N SER A 101 -16.90 0.66 13.51
CA SER A 101 -16.75 2.11 13.72
C SER A 101 -16.53 2.91 12.43
N LEU A 102 -16.27 2.25 11.30
CA LEU A 102 -16.05 2.89 10.00
C LEU A 102 -17.26 2.86 9.06
N SER A 103 -18.33 2.13 9.42
CA SER A 103 -19.49 1.88 8.55
C SER A 103 -20.28 3.14 8.15
N GLN A 104 -20.32 4.17 9.01
CA GLN A 104 -21.14 5.38 8.81
C GLN A 104 -20.35 6.70 8.85
N GLY A 105 -19.02 6.65 8.70
CA GLY A 105 -18.15 7.79 8.98
C GLY A 105 -17.09 8.12 7.92
N ASN A 106 -16.13 8.94 8.34
CA ASN A 106 -15.02 9.44 7.52
C ASN A 106 -14.13 8.30 6.99
N ARG A 107 -13.82 8.35 5.69
CA ARG A 107 -13.02 7.34 4.97
C ARG A 107 -11.58 7.77 4.70
N SER A 108 -11.00 8.61 5.55
CA SER A 108 -9.59 8.97 5.39
C SER A 108 -8.71 7.76 5.71
N GLU A 109 -7.71 7.50 4.86
CA GLU A 109 -6.82 6.32 4.97
C GLU A 109 -6.18 6.24 6.37
N ALA A 110 -5.72 7.36 6.91
CA ALA A 110 -5.14 7.44 8.26
C ALA A 110 -6.14 7.04 9.36
N LEU A 111 -7.40 7.48 9.26
CA LEU A 111 -8.42 7.16 10.26
C LEU A 111 -8.84 5.69 10.16
N ILE A 112 -8.92 5.13 8.95
CA ILE A 112 -9.23 3.72 8.74
C ILE A 112 -8.18 2.84 9.43
N LEU A 113 -6.89 3.14 9.23
CA LEU A 113 -5.81 2.41 9.90
C LEU A 113 -5.89 2.55 11.42
N GLN A 114 -6.10 3.76 11.93
CA GLN A 114 -6.22 4.01 13.37
C GLN A 114 -7.38 3.22 14.00
N LYS A 115 -8.57 3.28 13.39
CA LYS A 115 -9.75 2.55 13.88
C LYS A 115 -9.63 1.04 13.73
N SER A 116 -8.90 0.57 12.72
CA SER A 116 -8.58 -0.86 12.58
C SER A 116 -7.72 -1.36 13.74
N VAL A 117 -6.67 -0.60 14.13
CA VAL A 117 -5.82 -0.96 15.28
C VAL A 117 -6.61 -0.94 16.59
N GLU A 118 -7.46 0.07 16.79
CA GLU A 118 -8.34 0.16 17.96
C GLU A 118 -9.29 -1.05 18.04
N HIS A 119 -9.89 -1.44 16.91
CA HIS A 119 -10.78 -2.60 16.85
C HIS A 119 -10.05 -3.92 17.15
N ILE A 120 -8.84 -4.12 16.62
CA ILE A 120 -8.04 -5.31 16.93
C ILE A 120 -7.75 -5.40 18.45
N ARG A 121 -7.35 -4.29 19.08
CA ARG A 121 -7.13 -4.26 20.53
C ARG A 121 -8.39 -4.60 21.32
N HIS A 122 -9.54 -4.09 20.88
CA HIS A 122 -10.83 -4.41 21.49
C HIS A 122 -11.17 -5.90 21.39
N LEU A 123 -11.00 -6.51 20.21
CA LEU A 123 -11.23 -7.94 20.00
C LEU A 123 -10.31 -8.81 20.87
N ILE A 124 -9.04 -8.43 21.02
CA ILE A 124 -8.09 -9.13 21.90
C ILE A 124 -8.56 -9.08 23.35
N SER A 125 -9.00 -7.91 23.83
CA SER A 125 -9.56 -7.76 25.18
C SER A 125 -10.78 -8.65 25.37
N GLN A 126 -11.76 -8.58 24.46
CA GLN A 126 -12.96 -9.41 24.53
C GLN A 126 -12.64 -10.91 24.52
N LYS A 127 -11.67 -11.33 23.69
CA LYS A 127 -11.21 -12.72 23.65
C LYS A 127 -10.61 -13.16 24.99
N ASN A 128 -9.83 -12.29 25.64
CA ASN A 128 -9.27 -12.59 26.96
C ASN A 128 -10.37 -12.68 28.02
N ASP A 129 -11.28 -11.70 28.06
CA ASP A 129 -12.39 -11.67 29.02
C ASP A 129 -13.27 -12.91 28.90
N LEU A 130 -13.56 -13.36 27.66
CA LEU A 130 -14.31 -14.59 27.42
C LEU A 130 -13.52 -15.84 27.83
N LYS A 131 -12.21 -15.89 27.58
CA LYS A 131 -11.36 -17.00 28.06
C LYS A 131 -11.36 -17.08 29.58
N ASP A 132 -11.30 -15.94 30.27
CA ASP A 132 -11.34 -15.89 31.74
C ASP A 132 -12.70 -16.36 32.27
N GLN A 133 -13.80 -15.91 31.66
CA GLN A 133 -15.14 -16.40 32.01
C GLN A 133 -15.29 -17.92 31.81
N VAL A 134 -14.73 -18.47 30.73
CA VAL A 134 -14.73 -19.92 30.49
C VAL A 134 -13.94 -20.65 31.57
N ARG A 135 -12.75 -20.16 31.94
CA ARG A 135 -11.93 -20.75 33.01
C ARG A 135 -12.66 -20.74 34.35
N ASP A 136 -13.31 -19.63 34.69
CA ASP A 136 -14.07 -19.50 35.94
C ASP A 136 -15.25 -20.49 35.98
N LEU A 137 -15.98 -20.63 34.88
CA LEU A 137 -17.08 -21.58 34.77
C LEU A 137 -16.60 -23.03 34.80
N GLN A 138 -15.48 -23.35 34.14
CA GLN A 138 -14.86 -24.69 34.18
C GLN A 138 -14.39 -25.05 35.59
N SER A 139 -13.76 -24.10 36.29
CA SER A 139 -13.36 -24.23 37.69
C SER A 139 -14.58 -24.50 38.60
N LEU A 140 -15.68 -23.78 38.37
CA LEU A 140 -16.93 -23.97 39.10
C LEU A 140 -17.59 -25.34 38.81
N LEU A 141 -17.51 -25.80 37.57
CA LEU A 141 -18.08 -27.09 37.15
C LEU A 141 -17.22 -28.29 37.57
N GLY A 142 -15.97 -28.06 38.00
CA GLY A 142 -15.05 -29.10 38.41
C GLY A 142 -14.51 -29.96 37.26
N GLU A 143 -14.69 -29.51 36.02
CA GLU A 143 -14.06 -30.14 34.85
C GLU A 143 -12.57 -29.77 34.84
N SER A 144 -11.71 -30.78 34.83
CA SER A 144 -10.26 -30.59 34.81
C SER A 144 -9.85 -29.76 33.60
N VAL A 145 -9.04 -28.73 33.85
CA VAL A 145 -8.38 -27.89 32.85
C VAL A 145 -7.61 -28.79 31.88
N TYR A 146 -8.19 -29.10 30.72
CA TYR A 146 -7.42 -29.61 29.60
C TYR A 146 -6.72 -28.40 28.99
N GLU A 147 -5.44 -28.27 29.35
CA GLU A 147 -4.46 -27.36 28.78
C GLU A 147 -4.34 -27.59 27.26
N GLU A 148 -5.29 -27.11 26.48
CA GLU A 148 -5.21 -27.12 25.01
C GLU A 148 -4.92 -25.73 24.42
N ASP A 149 -4.60 -24.74 25.28
CA ASP A 149 -4.45 -23.33 24.88
C ASP A 149 -3.08 -22.72 25.22
N SER A 150 -2.09 -23.55 25.59
CA SER A 150 -0.75 -23.11 25.98
C SER A 150 0.31 -23.61 24.99
N SER A 151 0.44 -22.97 23.82
CA SER A 151 1.76 -22.80 23.16
C SER A 151 1.84 -21.92 21.90
N GLU A 152 0.79 -21.50 21.21
CA GLU A 152 0.99 -20.94 19.84
C GLU A 152 0.66 -19.43 19.64
N ASP A 153 -0.17 -18.79 20.47
CA ASP A 153 -0.72 -17.45 20.13
C ASP A 153 -0.08 -16.23 20.84
N GLU A 154 0.88 -16.42 21.76
CA GLU A 154 1.30 -15.35 22.69
C GLU A 154 2.59 -14.57 22.29
N LEU A 155 3.12 -14.73 21.07
CA LEU A 155 4.45 -14.19 20.74
C LEU A 155 4.54 -13.05 19.74
N THR A 156 3.43 -12.44 19.28
CA THR A 156 3.54 -11.39 18.23
C THR A 156 2.86 -10.06 18.50
N TYR A 157 2.00 -9.92 19.51
CA TYR A 157 1.27 -8.66 19.72
C TYR A 157 1.77 -7.78 20.88
N SER A 158 2.57 -8.32 21.80
CA SER A 158 3.13 -7.55 22.92
C SER A 158 4.37 -6.71 22.54
N SER A 159 5.02 -7.01 21.40
CA SER A 159 6.30 -6.38 20.99
C SER A 159 6.16 -5.09 20.15
N LEU A 160 4.95 -4.57 19.92
CA LEU A 160 4.74 -3.34 19.14
C LEU A 160 4.20 -2.23 20.07
N VAL A 161 5.09 -1.72 20.91
CA VAL A 161 4.95 -0.42 21.60
C VAL A 161 5.63 0.65 20.76
#